data_AF-A0AB35UGH7-F1
#
_entry.id   AF-A0AB35UGH7-F1
#
_cell.length_a   1.000
_cell.length_b   1.000
_cell.length_c   1.000
_cell.angle_alpha   90.00
_cell.angle_beta   90.00
_cell.angle_gamma   90.00
#
_symmetry.space_group_name_H-M   'P 1'
#
loop_
_entity.id
_entity.type
_entity.pdbx_description
1 polymer ?
#
loop_
_entity_poly.entity_id
_entity_poly.type
_entity_poly.pdbx_seq_one_letter_code
_entity_poly.pdbx_strand_id
1 'polypeptide(L)'
;MIRAILSKLRGEAAFLVLLAVAGAGAWLYVLFQQVRADRDDAVHRAEIVCARSGVEWGATDTAARGVLCARHIAGLVAFRADADQQTARLFAKAMADASARTVKDNQAARLAAEAASAAAIRMETADAEAERRNLVDREWLAAVNGVAGLRPPTR
;
A
#
# COMPACT_ATOMS: atom_id res chain seq x y z
N MET A 1 45.24 22.48 56.21
CA MET A 1 45.19 21.17 55.50
C MET A 1 45.35 21.31 53.99
N ILE A 2 44.57 22.15 53.29
CA ILE A 2 44.65 22.36 51.84
C ILE A 2 46.07 22.75 51.35
N ARG A 3 46.77 23.66 52.05
CA ARG A 3 48.14 24.08 51.68
C ARG A 3 49.21 22.96 51.78
N ALA A 4 49.05 22.02 52.71
CA ALA A 4 49.98 20.89 52.88
C ALA A 4 49.73 19.79 51.83
N ILE A 5 48.47 19.64 51.38
CA ILE A 5 48.09 18.77 50.27
C ILE A 5 48.65 19.35 48.96
N LEU A 6 48.54 20.67 48.75
CA LEU A 6 49.09 21.38 47.60
C LEU A 6 50.62 21.34 47.50
N SER A 7 51.36 21.33 48.62
CA SER A 7 52.83 21.22 48.59
C SER A 7 53.30 19.81 48.26
N LYS A 8 52.64 18.76 48.78
CA LYS A 8 52.88 17.36 48.39
C LYS A 8 52.53 17.10 46.92
N LEU A 9 51.42 17.67 46.44
CA LEU A 9 51.02 17.64 45.03
C LEU A 9 52.07 18.27 44.10
N ARG A 10 52.77 19.31 44.54
CA ARG A 10 53.83 19.97 43.77
C ARG A 10 55.11 19.12 43.66
N GLY A 11 55.42 18.33 44.69
CA GLY A 11 56.55 17.40 44.69
C GLY A 11 56.35 16.19 43.78
N GLU A 12 55.09 15.78 43.56
CA GLU A 12 54.72 14.66 42.68
C GLU A 12 53.93 15.08 41.43
N ALA A 13 53.99 16.37 41.06
CA ALA A 13 53.24 16.93 39.95
C ALA A 13 53.55 16.20 38.62
N ALA A 14 54.80 15.80 38.41
CA ALA A 14 55.22 15.04 37.23
C ALA A 14 54.52 13.67 37.16
N PHE A 15 54.35 12.98 38.29
CA PHE A 15 53.65 11.69 38.35
C PHE A 15 52.16 11.85 38.06
N LEU A 16 51.53 12.91 38.57
CA LEU A 16 50.12 13.20 38.30
C LEU A 16 49.86 13.60 36.86
N VAL A 17 50.78 14.35 36.24
CA VAL A 17 50.71 14.66 34.81
C VAL A 17 50.82 13.37 33.98
N LEU A 18 51.73 12.46 34.34
CA LEU A 18 51.84 11.16 33.65
C LEU A 18 50.57 10.31 33.79
N LEU A 19 49.95 10.28 34.98
CA LEU A 19 48.66 9.61 35.16
C LEU A 19 47.55 10.25 34.33
N ALA A 20 47.50 11.58 34.25
CA ALA A 20 46.52 12.28 33.44
C ALA A 20 46.71 11.99 31.94
N VAL A 21 47.96 11.98 31.44
CA VAL A 21 48.28 11.64 30.05
C VAL A 21 47.96 10.17 29.75
N ALA A 22 48.31 9.25 30.67
CA ALA A 22 47.97 7.84 30.53
C ALA A 22 46.45 7.61 30.52
N GLY A 23 45.70 8.29 31.40
CA GLY A 23 44.24 8.25 31.43
C GLY A 23 43.62 8.80 30.14
N ALA A 24 44.11 9.93 29.65
CA ALA A 24 43.67 10.52 28.38
C ALA A 24 43.99 9.60 27.19
N GLY A 25 45.18 8.99 27.17
CA GLY A 25 45.58 8.03 26.13
C GLY A 25 44.69 6.78 26.13
N ALA A 26 44.41 6.21 27.31
CA ALA A 26 43.51 5.08 27.44
C ALA A 26 42.07 5.43 26.99
N TRP A 27 41.58 6.62 27.37
CA TRP A 27 40.27 7.10 26.93
C TRP A 27 40.19 7.28 25.41
N LEU A 28 41.17 7.94 24.80
CA LEU A 28 41.25 8.12 23.34
C LEU A 28 41.33 6.79 22.61
N TYR A 29 42.06 5.82 23.18
CA TYR A 29 42.13 4.46 22.61
C TYR A 29 40.78 3.77 22.62
N VAL A 30 40.04 3.82 23.73
CA VAL A 30 38.68 3.24 23.81
C VAL A 30 37.75 3.93 22.81
N LEU A 31 37.79 5.26 22.72
CA LEU A 31 37.00 6.02 21.76
C LEU A 31 37.32 5.62 20.32
N PHE A 32 38.61 5.45 20.01
CA PHE A 32 39.05 5.01 18.69
C PHE A 32 38.56 3.60 18.35
N GLN A 33 38.56 2.69 19.32
CA GLN A 33 38.03 1.33 19.12
C GLN A 33 36.51 1.34 18.88
N GLN A 34 35.77 2.18 19.60
CA GLN A 34 34.33 2.35 19.38
C GLN A 34 34.04 2.89 17.98
N VAL A 35 34.74 3.95 17.54
CA VAL A 35 34.56 4.50 16.20
C VAL A 35 34.89 3.48 15.11
N ARG A 36 35.91 2.64 15.31
CA ARG A 36 36.22 1.55 14.38
C ARG A 36 35.10 0.51 14.33
N ALA A 37 34.61 0.08 15.49
CA ALA A 37 33.50 -0.87 15.57
C ALA A 37 32.23 -0.33 14.89
N ASP A 38 31.88 0.94 15.14
CA ASP A 38 30.71 1.59 14.53
C ASP A 38 30.85 1.70 13.00
N ARG A 39 32.06 2.03 12.53
CA ARG A 39 32.38 2.08 11.10
C ARG A 39 32.23 0.71 10.46
N ASP A 40 32.79 -0.32 11.07
CA ASP A 40 32.77 -1.68 10.53
C ASP A 40 31.33 -2.24 10.52
N ASP A 41 30.54 -1.95 11.57
CA ASP A 41 29.11 -2.30 11.62
C ASP A 41 28.29 -1.54 10.56
N ALA A 42 28.58 -0.26 10.31
CA ALA A 42 27.95 0.50 9.23
C ALA A 42 28.28 -0.08 7.84
N VAL A 43 29.54 -0.46 7.61
CA VAL A 43 29.97 -1.11 6.36
C VAL A 43 29.31 -2.47 6.20
N HIS A 44 29.28 -3.29 7.24
CA HIS A 44 28.67 -4.61 7.20
C HIS A 44 27.17 -4.55 6.90
N ARG A 45 26.44 -3.60 7.52
CA ARG A 45 25.02 -3.38 7.20
C ARG A 45 24.84 -2.97 5.75
N ALA A 46 25.71 -2.10 5.23
CA ALA A 46 25.64 -1.68 3.85
C ALA A 46 25.91 -2.85 2.89
N GLU A 47 26.86 -3.73 3.20
CA GLU A 47 27.11 -4.98 2.47
C GLU A 47 25.88 -5.88 2.44
N ILE A 48 25.21 -6.09 3.58
CA ILE A 48 23.98 -6.88 3.65
C ILE A 48 22.88 -6.28 2.79
N VAL A 49 22.66 -4.97 2.88
CA VAL A 49 21.62 -4.27 2.12
C VAL A 49 21.88 -4.40 0.61
N CYS A 50 23.14 -4.23 0.21
CA CYS A 50 23.53 -4.34 -1.18
C CYS A 50 23.42 -5.76 -1.73
N ALA A 51 23.92 -6.75 -0.99
CA ALA A 51 23.76 -8.16 -1.32
C ALA A 51 22.28 -8.55 -1.49
N ARG A 52 21.39 -8.06 -0.62
CA ARG A 52 19.94 -8.28 -0.74
C ARG A 52 19.33 -7.62 -1.96
N SER A 53 19.86 -6.48 -2.39
CA SER A 53 19.46 -5.82 -3.64
C SER A 53 20.06 -6.47 -4.90
N GLY A 54 20.92 -7.48 -4.76
CA GLY A 54 21.57 -8.17 -5.88
C GLY A 54 22.77 -7.42 -6.49
N VAL A 55 23.26 -6.38 -5.81
CA VAL A 55 24.44 -5.60 -6.24
C VAL A 55 25.51 -5.68 -5.16
N GLU A 56 26.73 -6.02 -5.54
CA GLU A 56 27.86 -6.06 -4.59
C GLU A 56 28.21 -4.67 -4.06
N TRP A 57 28.57 -4.59 -2.78
CA TRP A 57 29.07 -3.35 -2.16
C TRP A 57 30.48 -3.00 -2.62
N GLY A 58 31.27 -4.03 -2.95
CA GLY A 58 32.68 -3.91 -3.33
C GLY A 58 32.87 -3.14 -4.63
N ALA A 59 33.64 -2.07 -4.57
CA ALA A 59 34.24 -1.40 -5.72
C ALA A 59 35.77 -1.42 -5.54
N THR A 60 36.49 -1.47 -6.66
CA THR A 60 37.96 -1.40 -6.69
C THR A 60 38.49 -0.07 -6.13
N ASP A 61 37.73 1.02 -6.29
CA ASP A 61 38.01 2.29 -5.64
C ASP A 61 37.23 2.41 -4.31
N THR A 62 37.95 2.78 -3.26
CA THR A 62 37.41 2.98 -1.92
C THR A 62 36.45 4.17 -1.83
N ALA A 63 36.63 5.20 -2.67
CA ALA A 63 35.74 6.36 -2.73
C ALA A 63 34.42 6.06 -3.46
N ALA A 64 34.41 5.04 -4.34
CA ALA A 64 33.24 4.66 -5.15
C ALA A 64 32.46 3.46 -4.58
N ARG A 65 32.92 2.86 -3.46
CA ARG A 65 32.25 1.73 -2.81
C ARG A 65 30.81 2.09 -2.44
N GLY A 66 29.89 1.19 -2.76
CA GLY A 66 28.47 1.37 -2.48
C GLY A 66 27.70 2.33 -3.39
N VAL A 67 28.34 3.12 -4.25
CA VAL A 67 27.64 4.10 -5.12
C VAL A 67 26.70 3.42 -6.12
N LEU A 68 27.14 2.33 -6.73
CA LEU A 68 26.32 1.55 -7.66
C LEU A 68 25.12 0.92 -6.96
N CYS A 69 25.35 0.32 -5.81
CA CYS A 69 24.28 -0.23 -4.98
C CYS A 69 23.28 0.86 -4.56
N ALA A 70 23.75 2.02 -4.09
CA ALA A 70 22.88 3.13 -3.69
C ALA A 70 22.00 3.62 -4.86
N ARG A 71 22.57 3.74 -6.07
CA ARG A 71 21.81 4.07 -7.28
C ARG A 71 20.79 3.00 -7.64
N HIS A 72 21.17 1.73 -7.52
CA HIS A 72 20.27 0.61 -7.78
C HIS A 72 19.08 0.59 -6.81
N ILE A 73 19.34 0.74 -5.51
CA ILE A 73 18.29 0.83 -4.48
C ILE A 73 17.38 2.04 -4.73
N ALA A 74 17.94 3.20 -5.06
CA ALA A 74 17.14 4.38 -5.42
C ALA A 74 16.22 4.09 -6.63
N GLY A 75 16.72 3.36 -7.63
CA GLY A 75 15.92 2.88 -8.76
C GLY A 75 14.80 1.92 -8.33
N LEU A 76 15.07 0.97 -7.44
CA LEU A 76 14.06 0.05 -6.90
C LEU A 76 12.97 0.78 -6.11
N VAL A 77 13.34 1.80 -5.32
CA VAL A 77 12.39 2.63 -4.58
C VAL A 77 11.51 3.44 -5.53
N ALA A 78 12.09 4.05 -6.56
CA ALA A 78 11.33 4.77 -7.58
C ALA A 78 10.35 3.85 -8.32
N PHE A 79 10.83 2.67 -8.76
CA PHE A 79 9.99 1.67 -9.39
C PHE A 79 8.83 1.22 -8.48
N ARG A 80 9.09 1.03 -7.19
CA ARG A 80 8.05 0.67 -6.23
C ARG A 80 6.98 1.75 -6.13
N ALA A 81 7.38 3.01 -6.05
CA ALA A 81 6.44 4.14 -5.99
C ALA A 81 5.58 4.22 -7.26
N ASP A 82 6.18 4.05 -8.43
CA ASP A 82 5.47 4.05 -9.71
C ASP A 82 4.48 2.87 -9.81
N ALA A 83 4.91 1.68 -9.40
CA ALA A 83 4.08 0.48 -9.39
C ALA A 83 2.88 0.64 -8.43
N ASP A 84 3.09 1.19 -7.23
CA ASP A 84 2.03 1.48 -6.27
C ASP A 84 1.04 2.51 -6.83
N GLN A 85 1.54 3.56 -7.48
CA GLN A 85 0.68 4.56 -8.11
C GLN A 85 -0.16 3.98 -9.26
N GLN A 86 0.44 3.17 -10.13
CA GLN A 86 -0.28 2.51 -11.23
C GLN A 86 -1.34 1.54 -10.70
N THR A 87 -0.99 0.78 -9.67
CA THR A 87 -1.89 -0.16 -9.00
C THR A 87 -3.08 0.57 -8.40
N ALA A 88 -2.85 1.67 -7.68
CA ALA A 88 -3.91 2.50 -7.12
C ALA A 88 -4.84 3.07 -8.21
N ARG A 89 -4.30 3.51 -9.36
CA ARG A 89 -5.12 3.97 -10.50
C ARG A 89 -5.98 2.86 -11.09
N LEU A 90 -5.42 1.65 -11.25
CA LEU A 90 -6.18 0.49 -11.75
C LEU A 90 -7.31 0.11 -10.80
N PHE A 91 -7.04 0.06 -9.49
CA PHE A 91 -8.08 -0.20 -8.49
C PHE A 91 -9.16 0.88 -8.48
N ALA A 92 -8.78 2.16 -8.53
CA ALA A 92 -9.74 3.25 -8.59
C ALA A 92 -10.65 3.14 -9.83
N LYS A 93 -10.07 2.83 -11.00
CA LYS A 93 -10.83 2.61 -12.24
C LYS A 93 -11.77 1.41 -12.12
N ALA A 94 -11.27 0.27 -11.61
CA ALA A 94 -12.08 -0.93 -11.44
C ALA A 94 -13.27 -0.69 -10.48
N MET A 95 -13.07 0.06 -9.40
CA MET A 95 -14.16 0.45 -8.48
C MET A 95 -15.17 1.38 -9.16
N ALA A 96 -14.73 2.35 -9.95
CA ALA A 96 -15.62 3.23 -10.70
C ALA A 96 -16.46 2.45 -11.73
N ASP A 97 -15.83 1.54 -12.47
CA ASP A 97 -16.50 0.68 -13.46
C ASP A 97 -17.52 -0.26 -12.79
N ALA A 98 -17.17 -0.84 -11.63
CA ALA A 98 -18.07 -1.67 -10.85
C ALA A 98 -19.30 -0.86 -10.36
N SER A 99 -19.07 0.33 -9.81
CA SER A 99 -20.16 1.23 -9.39
C SER A 99 -21.09 1.59 -10.55
N ALA A 100 -20.54 1.92 -11.72
CA ALA A 100 -21.32 2.22 -12.91
C ALA A 100 -22.18 1.03 -13.36
N ARG A 101 -21.64 -0.19 -13.32
CA ARG A 101 -22.40 -1.42 -13.62
C ARG A 101 -23.53 -1.63 -12.61
N THR A 102 -23.25 -1.50 -11.31
CA THR A 102 -24.29 -1.62 -10.28
C THR A 102 -25.42 -0.63 -10.45
N VAL A 103 -25.12 0.63 -10.79
CA VAL A 103 -26.16 1.64 -11.08
C VAL A 103 -27.01 1.23 -12.28
N LYS A 104 -26.36 0.77 -13.36
CA LYS A 104 -27.06 0.31 -14.57
C LYS A 104 -27.93 -0.91 -14.29
N ASP A 105 -27.43 -1.88 -13.54
CA ASP A 105 -28.14 -3.10 -13.18
C ASP A 105 -29.33 -2.80 -12.27
N ASN A 106 -29.16 -1.89 -11.30
CA ASN A 106 -30.26 -1.42 -10.45
C ASN A 106 -31.34 -0.70 -11.26
N GLN A 107 -30.96 0.13 -12.24
CA GLN A 107 -31.92 0.77 -13.12
C GLN A 107 -32.67 -0.25 -13.99
N ALA A 108 -31.97 -1.23 -14.56
CA ALA A 108 -32.58 -2.29 -15.34
C ALA A 108 -33.54 -3.14 -14.48
N ALA A 109 -33.15 -3.47 -13.25
CA ALA A 109 -33.99 -4.20 -12.31
C ALA A 109 -35.26 -3.42 -11.93
N ARG A 110 -35.14 -2.10 -11.72
CA ARG A 110 -36.31 -1.23 -11.47
C ARG A 110 -37.26 -1.21 -12.66
N LEU A 111 -36.74 -1.02 -13.86
CA LEU A 111 -37.57 -1.03 -15.08
C LEU A 111 -38.25 -2.39 -15.30
N ALA A 112 -37.55 -3.49 -15.01
CA ALA A 112 -38.12 -4.83 -15.08
C ALA A 112 -39.22 -5.04 -14.03
N ALA A 113 -39.03 -4.55 -12.81
CA ALA A 113 -40.04 -4.61 -11.75
C ALA A 113 -41.28 -3.78 -12.11
N GLU A 114 -41.10 -2.55 -12.61
CA GLU A 114 -42.20 -1.68 -13.07
C GLU A 114 -42.97 -2.35 -14.23
N ALA A 115 -42.27 -2.96 -15.19
CA ALA A 115 -42.90 -3.69 -16.29
C ALA A 115 -43.68 -4.92 -15.81
N ALA A 116 -43.16 -5.66 -14.83
CA ALA A 116 -43.83 -6.81 -14.22
C ALA A 116 -45.10 -6.38 -13.45
N SER A 117 -45.02 -5.33 -12.63
CA SER A 117 -46.19 -4.77 -11.93
C SER A 117 -47.26 -4.29 -12.92
N ALA A 118 -46.86 -3.60 -13.99
CA ALA A 118 -47.81 -3.18 -15.03
C ALA A 118 -48.44 -4.36 -15.77
N ALA A 119 -47.70 -5.46 -15.98
CA ALA A 119 -48.25 -6.68 -16.56
C ALA A 119 -49.26 -7.36 -15.64
N ALA A 120 -48.99 -7.42 -14.33
CA ALA A 120 -49.91 -7.96 -13.34
C ALA A 120 -51.23 -7.16 -13.30
N ILE A 121 -51.17 -5.83 -13.27
CA ILE A 121 -52.38 -4.96 -13.30
C ILE A 121 -53.20 -5.19 -14.58
N ARG A 122 -52.54 -5.34 -15.74
CA ARG A 122 -53.23 -5.66 -17.00
C ARG A 122 -53.91 -7.02 -16.95
N MET A 123 -53.28 -8.00 -16.30
CA MET A 123 -53.87 -9.33 -16.10
C MET A 123 -55.10 -9.28 -15.20
N GLU A 124 -55.02 -8.59 -14.06
CA GLU A 124 -56.16 -8.41 -13.15
C GLU A 124 -57.35 -7.73 -13.85
N THR A 125 -57.06 -6.72 -14.68
CA THR A 125 -58.09 -6.02 -15.46
C THR A 125 -58.72 -6.93 -16.51
N ALA A 126 -57.89 -7.70 -17.23
CA ALA A 126 -58.35 -8.64 -18.25
C ALA A 126 -59.14 -9.81 -17.66
N ASP A 127 -58.74 -10.33 -16.50
CA ASP A 127 -59.49 -11.35 -15.76
C ASP A 127 -60.87 -10.83 -15.36
N ALA A 128 -60.95 -9.62 -14.79
CA ALA A 128 -62.22 -9.01 -14.42
C ALA A 128 -63.14 -8.76 -15.64
N GLU A 129 -62.58 -8.46 -16.81
CA GLU A 129 -63.37 -8.32 -18.03
C GLU A 129 -63.81 -9.66 -18.62
N ALA A 130 -62.93 -10.67 -18.62
CA ALA A 130 -63.24 -12.01 -19.07
C ALA A 130 -64.34 -12.65 -18.21
N GLU A 131 -64.31 -12.45 -16.89
CA GLU A 131 -65.35 -12.93 -15.97
C GLU A 131 -66.70 -12.23 -16.21
N ARG A 132 -66.69 -10.90 -16.42
CA ARG A 132 -67.91 -10.14 -16.76
C ARG A 132 -68.54 -10.56 -18.08
N ARG A 133 -67.73 -10.89 -19.08
CA ARG A 133 -68.17 -11.22 -20.45
C ARG A 133 -68.30 -12.73 -20.69
N ASN A 134 -67.87 -13.54 -19.71
CA ASN A 134 -67.78 -14.99 -19.76
C ASN A 134 -67.02 -15.51 -21.01
N LEU A 135 -66.00 -14.77 -21.43
CA LEU A 135 -65.26 -14.98 -22.67
C LEU A 135 -63.79 -14.61 -22.47
N VAL A 136 -62.88 -15.48 -22.92
CA VAL A 136 -61.45 -15.20 -23.00
C VAL A 136 -61.14 -14.66 -24.38
N ASP A 137 -60.64 -13.43 -24.46
CA ASP A 137 -60.33 -12.78 -25.72
C ASP A 137 -58.83 -12.60 -25.95
N ARG A 138 -58.49 -11.92 -27.05
CA ARG A 138 -57.09 -11.68 -27.44
C ARG A 138 -56.36 -10.77 -26.46
N GLU A 139 -57.05 -9.90 -25.74
CA GLU A 139 -56.44 -9.00 -24.75
C GLU A 139 -56.08 -9.78 -23.49
N TRP A 140 -56.92 -10.72 -23.08
CA TRP A 140 -56.61 -11.67 -22.01
C TRP A 140 -55.36 -12.50 -22.31
N LEU A 141 -55.27 -13.09 -23.51
CA LEU A 141 -54.08 -13.85 -23.93
C LEU A 141 -52.82 -12.97 -24.01
N ALA A 142 -52.95 -11.71 -24.41
CA ALA A 142 -51.82 -10.77 -24.44
C ALA A 142 -51.36 -10.40 -23.02
N ALA A 143 -52.29 -10.27 -22.07
CA ALA A 143 -51.97 -10.00 -20.66
C ALA A 143 -51.25 -11.18 -20.00
N VAL A 144 -51.72 -12.42 -20.20
CA VAL A 144 -51.05 -13.65 -19.72
C VAL A 144 -49.63 -13.75 -20.26
N ASN A 145 -49.44 -13.54 -21.56
CA ASN A 145 -48.11 -13.56 -22.18
C ASN A 145 -47.20 -12.47 -21.59
N GLY A 146 -47.75 -11.29 -21.28
CA GLY A 146 -47.03 -10.21 -20.62
C GLY A 146 -46.54 -10.58 -19.21
N VAL A 147 -47.36 -11.27 -18.40
CA VAL A 147 -46.97 -11.75 -17.06
C VAL A 147 -45.95 -12.88 -17.14
N ALA A 148 -46.07 -13.76 -18.13
CA ALA A 148 -45.11 -14.84 -18.40
C ALA A 148 -43.75 -14.33 -18.94
N GLY A 149 -43.60 -13.01 -19.15
CA GLY A 149 -42.38 -12.40 -19.68
C GLY A 149 -42.18 -12.63 -21.19
N LEU A 150 -43.21 -13.09 -21.89
CA LEU A 150 -43.19 -13.30 -23.34
C LEU A 150 -43.49 -11.98 -24.05
N ARG A 151 -42.64 -11.60 -25.01
CA ARG A 151 -42.90 -10.42 -25.84
C ARG A 151 -44.16 -10.66 -26.68
N PRO A 152 -45.04 -9.65 -26.83
CA PRO A 152 -46.16 -9.76 -27.74
C PRO A 152 -45.62 -10.01 -29.17
N PRO A 153 -46.30 -10.84 -29.98
CA PRO A 153 -45.88 -11.10 -31.34
C PRO A 153 -45.84 -9.78 -32.12
N THR A 154 -44.67 -9.47 -32.68
CA THR A 154 -44.49 -8.35 -33.61
C THR A 154 -45.32 -8.64 -34.86
N ARG A 155 -46.32 -7.80 -35.12
CA ARG A 155 -47.06 -7.80 -36.40
C ARG A 155 -46.20 -7.25 -37.53
#